data_AF-A0AAE1J5U5-F1
#
_entry.id   AF-A0AAE1J5U5-F1
#
_cell.length_a   1.000
_cell.length_b   1.000
_cell.length_c   1.000
_cell.angle_alpha   90.00
_cell.angle_beta   90.00
_cell.angle_gamma   90.00
#
_symmetry.space_group_name_H-M   'P 1'
#
loop_
_entity.id
_entity.type
_entity.pdbx_description
1 polymer ?
#
loop_
_entity_poly.entity_id
_entity_poly.type
_entity_poly.pdbx_seq_one_letter_code
_entity_poly.pdbx_strand_id
1 'polypeptide(L)'
;MNAPFIILHLQEVYDKQGWTECFETSKELFGCKMIEGMVVKLHIFKMIGLIKKLASLGFIMGHELSIDLILQSLLHSFDCLMVNYYMNKVE
;
A
#
# COMPACT_ATOMS: atom_id res chain seq x y z
N MET A 1 20.28 35.84 2.34
CA MET A 1 19.30 34.75 2.56
C MET A 1 19.58 34.21 3.96
N ASN A 2 18.64 34.36 4.89
CA ASN A 2 18.91 34.12 6.31
C ASN A 2 18.53 32.68 6.67
N ALA A 3 19.29 32.02 7.54
CA ALA A 3 19.07 30.62 7.93
C ALA A 3 17.62 30.27 8.35
N PRO A 4 16.85 31.14 9.05
CA PRO A 4 15.45 30.86 9.39
C PRO A 4 14.54 30.74 8.16
N PHE A 5 14.82 31.52 7.12
CA PHE A 5 14.05 31.50 5.87
C PHE A 5 14.30 30.20 5.09
N ILE A 6 15.53 29.70 5.12
CA ILE A 6 15.91 28.42 4.51
C ILE A 6 15.21 27.26 5.24
N ILE A 7 15.18 27.28 6.58
CA ILE A 7 14.52 26.24 7.38
C ILE A 7 13.01 26.21 7.11
N LEU A 8 12.34 27.36 7.10
CA LEU A 8 10.89 27.44 6.84
C LEU A 8 10.55 26.92 5.44
N HIS A 9 11.32 27.32 4.43
CA HIS A 9 11.10 26.88 3.06
C HIS A 9 11.39 25.39 2.87
N LEU A 10 12.40 24.85 3.55
CA LEU A 10 12.65 23.41 3.60
C LEU A 10 11.48 22.68 4.28
N GLN A 11 10.96 23.17 5.40
CA GLN A 11 9.78 22.57 6.04
C GLN A 11 8.56 22.56 5.11
N GLU A 12 8.24 23.69 4.46
CA GLU A 12 7.14 23.76 3.49
C GLU A 12 7.32 22.82 2.29
N VAL A 13 8.54 22.68 1.77
CA VAL A 13 8.84 21.78 0.64
C VAL A 13 8.82 20.32 1.09
N TYR A 14 9.39 19.98 2.25
CA TYR A 14 9.40 18.62 2.78
C TYR A 14 7.99 18.17 3.18
N ASP A 15 7.17 19.04 3.76
CA ASP A 15 5.79 18.73 4.10
C ASP A 15 4.94 18.55 2.84
N LYS A 16 5.14 19.38 1.81
CA LYS A 16 4.46 19.21 0.50
C LYS A 16 4.93 17.95 -0.22
N GLN A 17 6.22 17.69 -0.26
CA GLN A 17 6.81 16.52 -0.93
C GLN A 17 6.35 15.23 -0.26
N GLY A 18 6.41 15.17 1.08
CA GLY A 18 5.96 14.03 1.87
C GLY A 18 4.46 13.81 1.75
N TRP A 19 3.67 14.88 1.77
CA TRP A 19 2.22 14.78 1.54
C TRP A 19 1.89 14.28 0.12
N THR A 20 2.53 14.83 -0.91
CA THR A 20 2.33 14.38 -2.30
C THR A 20 2.75 12.92 -2.47
N GLU A 21 3.89 12.52 -1.91
CA GLU A 21 4.34 11.13 -2.01
C GLU A 21 3.44 10.17 -1.25
N CYS A 22 2.95 10.56 -0.07
CA CYS A 22 1.98 9.79 0.71
C CYS A 22 0.66 9.66 -0.06
N PHE A 23 0.18 10.76 -0.65
CA PHE A 23 -1.02 10.78 -1.47
C PHE A 23 -0.89 9.85 -2.68
N GLU A 24 0.15 9.97 -3.51
CA GLU A 24 0.33 9.13 -4.69
C GLU A 24 0.53 7.66 -4.31
N THR A 25 1.28 7.36 -3.24
CA THR A 25 1.45 5.99 -2.76
C THR A 25 0.13 5.40 -2.27
N SER A 26 -0.68 6.19 -1.55
CA SER A 26 -2.00 5.75 -1.08
C SER A 26 -2.95 5.50 -2.25
N LYS A 27 -2.98 6.40 -3.24
CA LYS A 27 -3.76 6.25 -4.46
C LYS A 27 -3.39 4.99 -5.23
N GLU A 28 -2.10 4.70 -5.37
CA GLU A 28 -1.64 3.46 -5.99
C GLU A 28 -2.08 2.23 -5.18
N LEU A 29 -1.92 2.25 -3.85
CA LEU A 29 -2.30 1.13 -2.98
C LEU A 29 -3.79 0.80 -3.07
N PHE A 30 -4.66 1.80 -2.86
CA PHE A 30 -6.11 1.60 -2.86
C PHE A 30 -6.68 1.34 -4.26
N GLY A 31 -6.00 1.79 -5.30
CA GLY A 31 -6.35 1.51 -6.69
C GLY A 31 -5.74 0.22 -7.25
N CYS A 32 -4.83 -0.45 -6.51
CA CYS A 32 -4.13 -1.62 -7.02
C CYS A 32 -5.08 -2.81 -7.10
N LYS A 33 -5.27 -3.33 -8.32
CA LYS A 33 -6.01 -4.55 -8.59
C LYS A 33 -5.15 -5.48 -9.44
N MET A 34 -5.16 -6.76 -9.09
CA MET A 34 -4.47 -7.79 -9.85
C MET A 34 -5.14 -7.94 -11.21
N ILE A 35 -4.33 -8.00 -12.26
CA ILE A 35 -4.79 -8.20 -13.63
C ILE A 35 -4.70 -9.68 -13.97
N GLU A 36 -5.65 -10.19 -14.75
CA GLU A 36 -5.66 -11.57 -15.22
C GLU A 36 -4.36 -11.91 -15.97
N GLY A 37 -3.80 -13.10 -15.71
CA GLY A 37 -2.52 -13.52 -16.26
C GLY A 37 -1.28 -13.05 -15.49
N MET A 38 -1.41 -12.19 -14.45
CA MET A 38 -0.27 -11.88 -13.58
C MET A 38 0.04 -13.00 -12.58
N VAL A 39 1.28 -13.05 -12.10
CA VAL A 39 1.70 -13.94 -11.02
C VAL A 39 1.29 -13.35 -9.68
N VAL A 40 0.44 -14.07 -8.92
CA VAL A 40 -0.05 -13.65 -7.59
C VAL A 40 1.06 -13.18 -6.66
N LYS A 41 2.16 -13.94 -6.58
CA LYS A 41 3.31 -13.63 -5.73
C LYS A 41 3.89 -12.24 -6.05
N LEU A 42 3.97 -11.88 -7.34
CA LEU A 42 4.48 -10.57 -7.76
C LEU A 42 3.53 -9.45 -7.34
N HIS A 43 2.22 -9.67 -7.48
CA HIS A 43 1.19 -8.72 -7.04
C HIS A 43 1.24 -8.47 -5.54
N ILE A 44 1.31 -9.55 -4.73
CA ILE A 44 1.42 -9.44 -3.26
C ILE A 44 2.70 -8.68 -2.86
N PHE A 45 3.84 -8.95 -3.51
CA PHE A 45 5.06 -8.20 -3.23
C PHE A 45 4.93 -6.71 -3.54
N LYS A 46 4.24 -6.35 -4.63
CA LYS A 46 3.94 -4.96 -4.95
C LYS A 46 3.12 -4.30 -3.85
N MET A 47 2.03 -4.93 -3.42
CA MET A 47 1.18 -4.42 -2.33
C MET A 47 1.95 -4.23 -1.02
N ILE A 48 2.77 -5.20 -0.62
CA ILE A 48 3.64 -5.09 0.56
C ILE A 48 4.62 -3.93 0.42
N GLY A 49 5.18 -3.72 -0.78
CA GLY A 49 6.07 -2.59 -1.06
C GLY A 49 5.38 -1.24 -0.85
N LEU A 50 4.15 -1.09 -1.33
CA LEU A 50 3.35 0.14 -1.16
C LEU A 50 3.01 0.39 0.32
N ILE A 51 2.62 -0.64 1.07
CA ILE A 51 2.34 -0.53 2.51
C ILE A 51 3.61 -0.12 3.29
N LYS A 52 4.76 -0.74 2.98
CA LYS A 52 6.04 -0.36 3.59
C LYS A 52 6.45 1.06 3.24
N LYS A 53 6.19 1.50 2.01
CA LYS A 53 6.46 2.87 1.58
C LYS A 53 5.62 3.88 2.37
N LEU A 54 4.31 3.64 2.54
CA LEU A 54 3.46 4.46 3.39
C LEU A 54 3.96 4.53 4.84
N ALA A 55 4.38 3.40 5.41
CA ALA A 55 4.95 3.37 6.75
C ALA A 55 6.21 4.23 6.87
N SER A 56 7.08 4.24 5.84
CA SER A 56 8.26 5.12 5.82
C SER A 56 7.93 6.61 5.71
N LEU A 57 6.73 6.95 5.22
CA LEU A 57 6.18 8.31 5.15
C LEU A 57 5.39 8.69 6.42
N GLY A 58 5.43 7.86 7.46
CA GLY A 58 4.74 8.10 8.72
C GLY A 58 3.29 7.61 8.76
N PHE A 59 2.78 7.02 7.67
CA PHE A 59 1.44 6.43 7.64
C PHE A 59 1.50 4.93 7.92
N ILE A 60 1.36 4.57 9.19
CA ILE A 60 1.40 3.18 9.64
C ILE A 60 0.00 2.60 9.57
N MET A 61 -0.15 1.52 8.80
CA MET A 61 -1.40 0.79 8.68
C MET A 61 -1.45 -0.33 9.72
N GLY A 62 -2.64 -0.61 10.26
CA GLY A 62 -2.88 -1.79 11.10
C GLY A 62 -2.55 -3.07 10.33
N HIS A 63 -2.12 -4.10 11.08
CA HIS A 63 -1.73 -5.38 10.50
C HIS A 63 -2.90 -6.06 9.77
N GLU A 64 -4.08 -6.08 10.40
CA GLU A 64 -5.31 -6.66 9.86
C GLU A 64 -5.73 -5.94 8.58
N LEU A 65 -5.77 -4.60 8.60
CA LEU A 65 -6.14 -3.80 7.43
C LEU A 65 -5.14 -3.99 6.26
N SER A 66 -3.86 -4.15 6.57
CA SER A 66 -2.83 -4.44 5.56
C SER A 66 -3.09 -5.77 4.86
N ILE A 67 -3.47 -6.80 5.62
CA ILE A 67 -3.86 -8.10 5.08
C ILE A 67 -5.13 -7.95 4.23
N ASP A 68 -6.17 -7.30 4.76
CA ASP A 68 -7.45 -7.13 4.07
C ASP A 68 -7.27 -6.42 2.72
N LEU A 69 -6.45 -5.38 2.65
CA LEU A 69 -6.17 -4.68 1.39
C LEU A 69 -5.44 -5.57 0.38
N ILE A 70 -4.46 -6.37 0.83
CA ILE A 70 -3.78 -7.33 -0.05
C ILE A 70 -4.79 -8.31 -0.62
N LEU A 71 -5.66 -8.88 0.21
CA LEU A 71 -6.67 -9.84 -0.22
C LEU A 71 -7.68 -9.22 -1.20
N GLN A 72 -8.22 -8.05 -0.88
CA GLN A 72 -9.18 -7.32 -1.73
C GLN A 72 -8.58 -6.88 -3.08
N SER A 73 -7.25 -6.81 -3.19
CA SER A 73 -6.57 -6.46 -4.43
C SER A 73 -6.42 -7.63 -5.40
N LEU A 74 -6.62 -8.87 -4.94
CA LEU A 74 -6.53 -10.06 -5.78
C LEU A 74 -7.75 -10.16 -6.72
N LEU A 75 -7.61 -10.96 -7.79
CA LEU A 75 -8.71 -11.21 -8.73
C LEU A 75 -9.87 -11.94 -8.03
N HIS A 76 -11.09 -11.70 -8.48
CA HIS A 76 -12.29 -12.37 -7.94
C HIS A 76 -12.24 -13.90 -8.07
N SER A 77 -11.51 -14.43 -9.06
CA SER A 77 -11.26 -15.88 -9.18
C SER A 77 -10.42 -16.44 -8.03
N PHE A 78 -9.61 -15.61 -7.36
CA PHE A 78 -8.89 -15.98 -6.14
C PHE A 78 -9.76 -15.95 -4.89
N ASP A 79 -10.88 -15.20 -4.87
CA ASP A 79 -11.83 -15.25 -3.76
C ASP A 79 -12.39 -16.67 -3.60
N CYS A 80 -12.70 -17.34 -4.72
CA CYS A 80 -13.19 -18.72 -4.72
C CYS A 80 -12.11 -19.73 -4.25
N LEU A 81 -10.84 -19.51 -4.63
CA LEU A 81 -9.70 -20.33 -4.18
C LEU A 81 -9.39 -20.13 -2.69
N MET A 82 -9.47 -18.89 -2.19
CA MET A 82 -9.26 -18.55 -0.78
C MET A 82 -10.38 -19.12 0.09
N VAL A 83 -11.65 -18.96 -0.30
CA VAL A 83 -12.79 -19.58 0.38
C VAL A 83 -12.61 -21.10 0.41
N ASN A 84 -12.22 -21.73 -0.70
CA ASN A 84 -11.91 -23.17 -0.69
C ASN A 84 -10.72 -23.54 0.18
N TYR A 85 -9.64 -22.75 0.20
CA TYR A 85 -8.46 -23.04 1.02
C TYR A 85 -8.73 -22.89 2.52
N TYR A 86 -9.42 -21.83 2.93
CA TYR A 86 -9.78 -21.59 4.33
C TYR A 86 -10.87 -22.55 4.82
N MET A 87 -11.86 -22.89 3.98
CA MET A 87 -12.91 -23.84 4.35
C MET A 87 -12.42 -25.29 4.35
N ASN A 88 -11.50 -25.68 3.46
CA ASN A 88 -10.89 -27.03 3.47
C ASN A 88 -9.69 -27.15 4.44
N LYS A 89 -9.31 -26.08 5.13
CA LYS A 89 -8.36 -26.13 6.26
C LYS A 89 -9.04 -26.28 7.61
N VAL A 90 -10.38 -26.23 7.64
CA VAL A 90 -11.17 -26.68 8.78
C VAL A 90 -11.36 -28.19 8.63
N GLU A 91 -10.27 -28.93 8.81
CA GLU A 91 -10.28 -30.36 9.11
C GLU A 91 -9.38 -30.62 10.32
#